data_AF-A0A180GXA0-F1
#
_entry.id   AF-A0A180GXA0-F1
#
_cell.length_a   1.000
_cell.length_b   1.000
_cell.length_c   1.000
_cell.angle_alpha   90.00
_cell.angle_beta   90.00
_cell.angle_gamma   90.00
#
_symmetry.space_group_name_H-M   'P 1'
#
loop_
_entity.id
_entity.type
_entity.pdbx_description
1 polymer ?
#
loop_
_entity_poly.entity_id
_entity_poly.type
_entity_poly.pdbx_seq_one_letter_code
_entity_poly.pdbx_strand_id
1 'polypeptide(L)'
;MDAFNEAMKKVPSFQIKLRMFQSEESYKAVWKSQIARVLHEYIAQPQNPPPVEKISSTPPEIQMFMLMDASENSAKGMGQVLDSIALQTGLNTNNFFGCLQLMDGDLATCRNFNCLRSLRTPSRYAQHSLHNIHFQLSASHTLWNIASSIFKAHFGDNQNSMDTGAWRCLEALGIPNAKAFPKKDFSLMINHIEKVHEATILFGLKKIMGTEEDRMNEFDPSNPRPKIPTSKWNSIIDEFYNQYCTGQARHQAAQRKSPKLHNLLIQLQEFSTVVEANQAMKSGDIGRHLNTRKTWSVMSQLLKGLRNYSSYLPFSPSGRENHFVAKDFYLKLQNYWLKFFFNQTGTGTQVERLKRLYSMNIQLLRDMMHSIRLDTGATVFTQTHKNVMTAKSLNVFLQMANSYDILGQSDAEMMDEDSDSDSGESHTSEKVQETNDKMKRVANSYLLGYKKIQKEIGVDPQLSRFKLHMPCSYDSEIDDEEMANPTNDIPRYEL
;
A
#
# COMPACT_ATOMS: atom_id res chain seq x y z
N MET A 1 18.12 -21.49 12.83
CA MET A 1 19.05 -20.84 11.89
C MET A 1 19.30 -21.71 10.68
N ASP A 2 19.47 -23.03 10.85
CA ASP A 2 19.83 -23.95 9.76
C ASP A 2 18.81 -24.00 8.61
N ALA A 3 17.51 -24.10 8.93
CA ALA A 3 16.46 -24.07 7.90
C ALA A 3 16.45 -22.76 7.09
N PHE A 4 16.76 -21.62 7.72
CA PHE A 4 16.90 -20.35 7.02
C PHE A 4 18.15 -20.34 6.14
N ASN A 5 19.29 -20.78 6.67
CA ASN A 5 20.55 -20.87 5.92
C ASN A 5 20.44 -21.82 4.72
N GLU A 6 19.80 -22.98 4.87
CA GLU A 6 19.52 -23.90 3.78
C GLU A 6 18.58 -23.32 2.71
N ALA A 7 17.58 -22.55 3.12
CA ALA A 7 16.73 -21.82 2.17
C ALA A 7 17.53 -20.74 1.42
N MET A 8 18.41 -20.02 2.11
CA MET A 8 19.25 -18.97 1.53
C MET A 8 20.30 -19.53 0.55
N LYS A 9 20.85 -20.72 0.80
CA LYS A 9 21.76 -21.42 -0.14
C LYS A 9 21.15 -21.64 -1.53
N LYS A 10 19.81 -21.71 -1.62
CA LYS A 10 19.09 -21.90 -2.90
C LYS A 10 18.94 -20.59 -3.69
N VAL A 11 19.02 -19.43 -3.05
CA VAL A 11 18.77 -18.11 -3.66
C VAL A 11 19.71 -17.75 -4.81
N PRO A 12 21.04 -18.00 -4.74
CA PRO A 12 21.95 -17.74 -5.88
C PRO A 12 21.47 -18.47 -7.13
N SER A 13 21.19 -19.77 -7.01
CA SER A 13 20.72 -20.63 -8.10
C SER A 13 19.25 -20.44 -8.49
N PHE A 14 18.46 -19.73 -7.68
CA PHE A 14 17.02 -19.59 -7.89
C PHE A 14 16.73 -18.71 -9.12
N GLN A 15 16.02 -19.27 -10.10
CA GLN A 15 15.58 -18.51 -11.26
C GLN A 15 14.24 -17.81 -11.00
N ILE A 16 14.27 -16.48 -10.97
CA ILE A 16 13.06 -15.66 -10.89
C ILE A 16 12.37 -15.68 -12.26
N LYS A 17 11.20 -16.33 -12.33
CA LYS A 17 10.38 -16.38 -13.56
C LYS A 17 9.35 -15.28 -13.55
N LEU A 18 9.06 -14.71 -14.71
CA LEU A 18 8.13 -13.59 -14.88
C LEU A 18 6.70 -13.90 -14.39
N ARG A 19 6.26 -15.16 -14.53
CA ARG A 19 4.99 -15.66 -13.98
C ARG A 19 4.89 -15.58 -12.45
N MET A 20 6.02 -15.52 -11.73
CA MET A 20 6.03 -15.42 -10.26
C MET A 20 5.52 -14.06 -9.75
N PHE A 21 5.46 -13.06 -10.64
CA PHE A 21 4.89 -11.74 -10.36
C PHE A 21 3.39 -11.65 -10.65
N GLN A 22 2.77 -12.73 -11.17
CA GLN A 22 1.38 -12.76 -11.62
C GLN A 22 0.56 -13.74 -10.78
N SER A 23 -0.66 -13.34 -10.39
CA SER A 23 -1.66 -14.22 -9.78
C SER A 23 -3.03 -13.87 -10.37
N GLU A 24 -3.41 -14.50 -11.48
CA GLU A 24 -4.61 -14.15 -12.25
C GLU A 24 -5.90 -14.52 -11.50
N GLU A 25 -5.93 -15.67 -10.81
CA GLU A 25 -7.11 -16.10 -10.02
C GLU A 25 -7.37 -15.15 -8.85
N SER A 26 -6.31 -14.73 -8.14
CA SER A 26 -6.42 -13.75 -7.06
C SER A 26 -6.89 -12.38 -7.57
N TYR A 27 -6.48 -11.99 -8.78
CA TYR A 27 -6.82 -10.69 -9.35
C TYR A 27 -8.32 -10.53 -9.62
N LYS A 28 -8.95 -11.54 -10.23
CA LYS A 28 -10.41 -11.53 -10.49
C LYS A 28 -11.21 -11.51 -9.20
N ALA A 29 -10.84 -12.34 -8.23
CA ALA A 29 -11.53 -12.42 -6.93
C ALA A 29 -11.46 -11.09 -6.14
N VAL A 30 -10.28 -10.45 -6.12
CA VAL A 30 -10.09 -9.14 -5.47
C VAL A 30 -10.99 -8.08 -6.10
N TRP A 31 -11.02 -8.00 -7.43
CA TRP A 31 -11.91 -7.07 -8.12
C TRP A 31 -13.38 -7.31 -7.81
N LYS A 32 -13.84 -8.55 -7.94
CA LYS A 32 -15.22 -8.91 -7.63
C LYS A 32 -15.60 -8.56 -6.19
N SER A 33 -14.69 -8.77 -5.24
CA SER A 33 -14.90 -8.39 -3.83
C SER A 33 -15.06 -6.88 -3.66
N GLN A 34 -14.21 -6.08 -4.31
CA GLN A 34 -14.31 -4.62 -4.26
C GLN A 34 -15.60 -4.11 -4.91
N ILE A 35 -16.00 -4.66 -6.06
CA ILE A 35 -17.25 -4.33 -6.75
C ILE A 35 -18.44 -4.73 -5.89
N ALA A 36 -18.46 -5.96 -5.36
CA ALA A 36 -19.49 -6.45 -4.46
C ALA A 36 -19.66 -5.57 -3.23
N ARG A 37 -18.56 -5.06 -2.68
CA ARG A 37 -18.59 -4.13 -1.54
C ARG A 37 -19.24 -2.80 -1.88
N VAL A 38 -18.95 -2.21 -3.05
CA VAL A 38 -19.56 -0.95 -3.50
C VAL A 38 -21.04 -1.16 -3.83
N LEU A 39 -21.38 -2.25 -4.54
CA LEU A 39 -22.75 -2.65 -4.80
C LEU A 39 -23.52 -2.86 -3.49
N HIS A 40 -22.86 -3.46 -2.48
CA HIS A 40 -23.42 -3.68 -1.16
C HIS A 40 -23.69 -2.36 -0.47
N GLU A 41 -22.67 -1.51 -0.40
CA GLU A 41 -22.72 -0.32 0.43
C GLU A 41 -23.72 0.72 -0.08
N TYR A 42 -23.84 0.86 -1.40
CA TYR A 42 -24.52 1.98 -2.01
C TYR A 42 -25.78 1.62 -2.80
N ILE A 43 -26.00 0.35 -3.19
CA ILE A 43 -27.10 -0.01 -4.10
C ILE A 43 -28.04 -1.05 -3.49
N ALA A 44 -27.56 -2.24 -3.16
CA ALA A 44 -28.42 -3.38 -2.82
C ALA A 44 -27.68 -4.39 -1.93
N GLN A 45 -28.36 -5.43 -1.46
CA GLN A 45 -27.75 -6.57 -0.77
C GLN A 45 -28.21 -7.89 -1.40
N PRO A 46 -27.37 -8.95 -1.42
CA PRO A 46 -27.77 -10.25 -1.93
C PRO A 46 -28.77 -10.93 -0.98
N GLN A 47 -29.70 -11.73 -1.53
CA GLN A 47 -30.67 -12.49 -0.72
C GLN A 47 -29.99 -13.52 0.20
N ASN A 48 -28.92 -14.18 -0.28
CA ASN A 48 -28.14 -15.17 0.47
C ASN A 48 -26.66 -14.76 0.47
N PRO A 49 -26.20 -13.93 1.43
CA PRO A 49 -24.80 -13.57 1.52
C PRO A 49 -23.96 -14.82 1.89
N PRO A 50 -22.82 -15.06 1.23
CA PRO A 50 -21.94 -16.15 1.61
C PRO A 50 -21.38 -15.89 3.03
N PRO A 51 -21.25 -16.94 3.87
CA PRO A 51 -20.62 -16.80 5.17
C PRO A 51 -19.15 -16.40 4.99
N VAL A 52 -18.75 -15.33 5.68
CA VAL A 52 -17.36 -14.87 5.70
C VAL A 52 -16.60 -15.67 6.76
N GLU A 53 -15.61 -16.45 6.34
CA GLU A 53 -14.71 -17.14 7.26
C GLU A 53 -13.90 -16.09 8.05
N LYS A 54 -14.08 -16.10 9.37
CA LYS A 54 -13.49 -15.12 10.27
C LYS A 54 -12.13 -15.65 10.74
N ILE A 55 -11.06 -14.97 10.34
CA ILE A 55 -9.71 -15.26 10.86
C ILE A 55 -9.64 -14.84 12.33
N SER A 56 -9.07 -15.69 13.18
CA SER A 56 -8.85 -15.40 14.60
C SER A 56 -8.01 -14.12 14.80
N SER A 57 -8.52 -13.20 15.62
CA SER A 57 -7.90 -11.92 15.93
C SER A 57 -7.23 -11.90 17.30
N THR A 58 -6.46 -12.93 17.66
CA THR A 58 -5.71 -12.92 18.93
C THR A 58 -4.70 -11.75 18.95
N PRO A 59 -4.81 -10.80 19.90
CA PRO A 59 -3.84 -9.73 20.02
C PRO A 59 -2.46 -10.29 20.37
N PRO A 60 -1.38 -9.86 19.70
CA PRO A 60 -0.04 -10.28 20.03
C PRO A 60 0.45 -9.57 21.28
N GLU A 61 1.32 -10.23 22.03
CA GLU A 61 2.04 -9.62 23.13
C GLU A 61 3.15 -8.71 22.56
N ILE A 62 3.03 -7.40 22.78
CA ILE A 62 4.01 -6.41 22.29
C ILE A 62 4.73 -5.80 23.48
N GLN A 63 6.04 -6.01 23.54
CA GLN A 63 6.93 -5.32 24.48
C GLN A 63 7.63 -4.16 23.77
N MET A 64 7.64 -2.99 24.41
CA MET A 64 8.29 -1.81 23.86
C MET A 64 9.68 -1.62 24.48
N PHE A 65 10.70 -1.51 23.63
CA PHE A 65 12.03 -1.11 24.07
C PHE A 65 12.05 0.35 24.53
N MET A 66 12.91 0.65 25.49
CA MET A 66 13.27 2.02 25.84
C MET A 66 13.83 2.75 24.63
N LEU A 67 13.51 4.05 24.54
CA LEU A 67 14.08 4.92 23.51
C LEU A 67 15.61 4.85 23.51
N MET A 68 16.17 4.84 22.32
CA MET A 68 17.62 4.73 22.09
C MET A 68 18.13 6.07 21.57
N ASP A 69 19.31 6.47 22.05
CA ASP A 69 20.04 7.61 21.49
C ASP A 69 21.02 7.05 20.45
N ALA A 70 20.79 7.37 19.18
CA ALA A 70 21.55 6.82 18.06
C ALA A 70 21.63 7.85 16.93
N SER A 71 22.74 7.85 16.19
CA SER A 71 22.95 8.82 15.12
C SER A 71 21.97 8.62 13.96
N GLU A 72 21.22 9.67 13.62
CA GLU A 72 20.17 9.60 12.62
C GLU A 72 20.70 9.20 11.23
N ASN A 73 19.94 8.40 10.49
CA ASN A 73 20.17 8.05 9.08
C ASN A 73 21.60 7.57 8.73
N SER A 74 22.26 6.84 9.63
CA SER A 74 23.64 6.39 9.45
C SER A 74 23.85 4.91 9.77
N ALA A 75 24.86 4.30 9.14
CA ALA A 75 25.28 2.92 9.45
C ALA A 75 25.83 2.82 10.89
N LYS A 76 26.53 3.86 11.37
CA LYS A 76 26.98 3.97 12.78
C LYS A 76 25.78 3.93 13.74
N GLY A 77 24.74 4.70 13.44
CA GLY A 77 23.51 4.73 14.24
C GLY A 77 22.80 3.37 14.26
N MET A 78 22.80 2.65 13.14
CA MET A 78 22.27 1.29 13.10
C MET A 78 23.03 0.34 14.04
N GLY A 79 24.37 0.44 14.09
CA GLY A 79 25.17 -0.32 15.05
C GLY A 79 24.76 -0.02 16.49
N GLN A 80 24.65 1.27 16.84
CA GLN A 80 24.21 1.71 18.16
C GLN A 80 22.81 1.20 18.54
N VAL A 81 21.88 1.13 17.57
CA VAL A 81 20.54 0.56 17.77
C VAL A 81 20.63 -0.94 18.06
N LEU A 82 21.41 -1.70 17.28
CA LEU A 82 21.56 -3.15 17.50
C LEU A 82 22.18 -3.45 18.88
N ASP A 83 23.22 -2.72 19.25
CA ASP A 83 23.87 -2.85 20.56
C ASP A 83 22.89 -2.52 21.69
N SER A 84 22.09 -1.46 21.51
CA SER A 84 21.05 -1.07 22.48
C SER A 84 19.93 -2.10 22.60
N ILE A 85 19.51 -2.74 21.50
CA ILE A 85 18.53 -3.83 21.54
C ILE A 85 19.13 -5.00 22.34
N ALA A 86 20.36 -5.43 22.04
CA ALA A 86 21.02 -6.52 22.75
C ALA A 86 21.07 -6.24 24.26
N LEU A 87 21.52 -5.04 24.66
CA LEU A 87 21.55 -4.60 26.07
C LEU A 87 20.17 -4.63 26.72
N GLN A 88 19.14 -4.12 26.06
CA GLN A 88 17.79 -4.04 26.63
C GLN A 88 17.09 -5.40 26.72
N THR A 89 17.43 -6.36 25.85
CA THR A 89 16.91 -7.72 25.94
C THR A 89 17.53 -8.53 27.09
N GLY A 90 18.67 -8.08 27.64
CA GLY A 90 19.44 -8.83 28.64
C GLY A 90 20.05 -10.13 28.08
N LEU A 91 19.97 -10.37 26.78
CA LEU A 91 20.57 -11.52 26.12
C LEU A 91 22.08 -11.31 26.03
N ASN A 92 22.85 -12.34 26.37
CA ASN A 92 24.28 -12.32 26.08
C ASN A 92 24.52 -12.35 24.56
N THR A 93 25.71 -11.93 24.13
CA THR A 93 26.10 -11.83 22.72
C THR A 93 25.82 -13.11 21.93
N ASN A 94 26.13 -14.27 22.51
CA ASN A 94 25.94 -15.56 21.85
C ASN A 94 24.45 -15.89 21.63
N ASN A 95 23.59 -15.62 22.61
CA ASN A 95 22.15 -15.86 22.50
C ASN A 95 21.50 -14.87 21.54
N PHE A 96 21.92 -13.61 21.59
CA PHE A 96 21.41 -12.57 20.71
C PHE A 96 21.77 -12.88 19.24
N PHE A 97 23.03 -13.18 18.95
CA PHE A 97 23.49 -13.45 17.58
C PHE A 97 23.29 -14.91 17.13
N GLY A 98 22.95 -15.82 18.05
CA GLY A 98 22.65 -17.22 17.77
C GLY A 98 21.23 -17.48 17.25
N CYS A 99 20.32 -16.50 17.33
CA CYS A 99 18.95 -16.60 16.85
C CYS A 99 18.70 -15.74 15.62
N LEU A 100 17.76 -16.17 14.77
CA LEU A 100 17.28 -15.39 13.63
C LEU A 100 16.41 -14.24 14.15
N GLN A 101 16.79 -13.00 13.82
CA GLN A 101 16.05 -11.80 14.22
C GLN A 101 15.41 -11.15 13.00
N LEU A 102 14.08 -11.05 13.02
CA LEU A 102 13.31 -10.32 12.03
C LEU A 102 13.04 -8.90 12.55
N MET A 103 13.54 -7.91 11.82
CA MET A 103 13.38 -6.49 12.16
C MET A 103 12.67 -5.75 11.04
N ASP A 104 11.88 -4.73 11.39
CA ASP A 104 11.17 -3.91 10.42
C ASP A 104 11.68 -2.47 10.48
N GLY A 105 11.80 -1.82 9.33
CA GLY A 105 12.22 -0.43 9.24
C GLY A 105 11.66 0.26 8.00
N ASP A 106 11.81 1.57 7.95
CA ASP A 106 11.60 2.31 6.69
C ASP A 106 12.76 2.04 5.71
N LEU A 107 12.68 2.64 4.52
CA LEU A 107 13.69 2.44 3.48
C LEU A 107 15.09 2.90 3.92
N ALA A 108 15.19 4.02 4.64
CA ALA A 108 16.47 4.52 5.11
C ALA A 108 17.10 3.54 6.10
N THR A 109 16.30 3.05 7.05
CA THR A 109 16.69 2.03 8.04
C THR A 109 17.22 0.77 7.35
N CYS A 110 16.48 0.22 6.38
CA CYS A 110 16.90 -0.97 5.66
C CYS A 110 18.19 -0.75 4.84
N ARG A 111 18.36 0.43 4.24
CA ARG A 111 19.59 0.77 3.50
C ARG A 111 20.80 0.91 4.42
N ASN A 112 20.63 1.57 5.56
CA ASN A 112 21.69 1.75 6.54
C ASN A 112 22.14 0.42 7.15
N PHE A 113 21.19 -0.49 7.43
CA PHE A 113 21.52 -1.85 7.86
C PHE A 113 22.30 -2.61 6.78
N ASN A 114 21.84 -2.60 5.53
CA ASN A 114 22.55 -3.28 4.44
C ASN A 114 23.96 -2.70 4.23
N CYS A 115 24.12 -1.37 4.34
CA CYS A 115 25.43 -0.72 4.27
C CYS A 115 26.35 -1.18 5.42
N LEU A 116 25.85 -1.18 6.66
CA LEU A 116 26.57 -1.67 7.83
C LEU A 116 27.01 -3.13 7.65
N ARG A 117 26.09 -3.98 7.16
CA ARG A 117 26.35 -5.38 6.90
C ARG A 117 27.42 -5.58 5.83
N SER A 118 27.37 -4.83 4.74
CA SER A 118 28.40 -4.86 3.69
C SER A 118 29.78 -4.43 4.21
N LEU A 119 29.86 -3.45 5.12
CA LEU A 119 31.12 -3.02 5.74
C LEU A 119 31.72 -4.07 6.69
N ARG A 120 30.89 -4.98 7.23
CA ARG A 120 31.32 -6.02 8.19
C ARG A 120 31.37 -7.42 7.57
N THR A 121 31.16 -7.52 6.27
CA THR A 121 31.29 -8.75 5.49
C THR A 121 32.55 -8.61 4.64
N PRO A 122 33.47 -9.60 4.61
CA PRO A 122 33.35 -10.96 5.14
C PRO A 122 33.62 -11.12 6.65
N SER A 123 32.88 -11.98 7.35
CA SER A 123 33.22 -12.47 8.70
C SER A 123 32.52 -13.79 9.04
N ARG A 124 33.25 -14.71 9.68
CA ARG A 124 32.72 -16.02 10.16
C ARG A 124 31.79 -15.88 11.38
N TYR A 125 31.95 -14.82 12.16
CA TYR A 125 31.15 -14.59 13.38
C TYR A 125 29.86 -13.83 13.07
N ALA A 126 28.73 -14.33 13.58
CA ALA A 126 27.40 -13.72 13.43
C ALA A 126 27.33 -12.28 13.97
N GLN A 127 27.99 -12.03 15.11
CA GLN A 127 28.06 -10.70 15.74
C GLN A 127 28.72 -9.63 14.85
N HIS A 128 29.66 -10.02 13.99
CA HIS A 128 30.32 -9.11 13.07
C HIS A 128 29.54 -9.05 11.74
N SER A 129 29.23 -10.20 11.14
CA SER A 129 28.59 -10.28 9.82
C SER A 129 27.11 -9.91 9.82
N LEU A 130 26.44 -9.91 10.97
CA LEU A 130 25.01 -9.64 11.14
C LEU A 130 24.10 -10.54 10.28
N HIS A 131 24.57 -11.73 9.89
CA HIS A 131 23.84 -12.62 8.98
C HIS A 131 22.56 -13.19 9.59
N ASN A 132 22.50 -13.27 10.92
CA ASN A 132 21.33 -13.72 11.68
C ASN A 132 20.26 -12.63 11.83
N ILE A 133 20.52 -11.39 11.40
CA ILE A 133 19.55 -10.28 11.45
C ILE A 133 19.05 -9.98 10.04
N HIS A 134 17.73 -9.93 9.90
CA HIS A 134 17.07 -9.62 8.64
C HIS A 134 16.15 -8.42 8.80
N PHE A 135 16.50 -7.31 8.12
CA PHE A 135 15.67 -6.11 8.06
C PHE A 135 14.69 -6.17 6.90
N GLN A 136 13.46 -5.80 7.22
CA GLN A 136 12.29 -5.89 6.35
C GLN A 136 11.63 -4.51 6.25
N LEU A 137 11.21 -4.08 5.05
CA LEU A 137 10.51 -2.81 4.87
C LEU A 137 9.12 -2.87 5.47
N SER A 138 8.79 -1.82 6.20
CA SER A 138 7.52 -1.79 6.88
C SER A 138 6.34 -1.59 5.93
N ALA A 139 5.25 -2.30 6.20
CA ALA A 139 4.09 -2.36 5.34
C ALA A 139 3.38 -1.00 5.18
N SER A 140 3.24 -0.20 6.25
CA SER A 140 2.51 1.07 6.18
C SER A 140 3.30 2.13 5.42
N HIS A 141 4.60 2.27 5.66
CA HIS A 141 5.45 3.16 4.87
C HIS A 141 5.47 2.78 3.40
N THR A 142 5.50 1.47 3.10
CA THR A 142 5.44 0.98 1.72
C THR A 142 4.11 1.36 1.07
N LEU A 143 2.98 1.09 1.75
CA LEU A 143 1.64 1.51 1.29
C LEU A 143 1.57 3.02 1.08
N TRP A 144 2.02 3.83 2.04
CA TRP A 144 1.99 5.29 1.96
C TRP A 144 2.79 5.84 0.79
N ASN A 145 4.01 5.34 0.58
CA ASN A 145 4.88 5.83 -0.49
C ASN A 145 4.35 5.40 -1.87
N ILE A 146 3.86 4.17 -1.99
CA ILE A 146 3.27 3.67 -3.24
C ILE A 146 1.96 4.39 -3.55
N ALA A 147 1.07 4.49 -2.56
CA ALA A 147 -0.19 5.22 -2.68
C ALA A 147 0.04 6.69 -3.05
N SER A 148 1.02 7.37 -2.44
CA SER A 148 1.35 8.76 -2.78
C SER A 148 1.82 8.90 -4.23
N SER A 149 2.65 7.98 -4.72
CA SER A 149 3.13 8.00 -6.10
C SER A 149 2.03 7.69 -7.11
N ILE A 150 1.19 6.67 -6.84
CA ILE A 150 0.03 6.32 -7.68
C ILE A 150 -0.95 7.51 -7.71
N PHE A 151 -1.28 8.06 -6.54
CA PHE A 151 -2.24 9.16 -6.45
C PHE A 151 -1.74 10.41 -7.19
N LYS A 152 -0.44 10.74 -7.12
CA LYS A 152 0.15 11.82 -7.93
C LYS A 152 0.11 11.55 -9.43
N ALA A 153 0.31 10.29 -9.85
CA ALA A 153 0.28 9.92 -11.27
C ALA A 153 -1.11 10.04 -11.88
N HIS A 154 -2.16 9.82 -11.08
CA HIS A 154 -3.57 9.91 -11.50
C HIS A 154 -4.29 11.16 -11.03
N PHE A 155 -3.59 12.09 -10.36
CA PHE A 155 -4.24 13.27 -9.79
C PHE A 155 -4.92 14.09 -10.88
N GLY A 156 -4.28 14.21 -12.05
CA GLY A 156 -4.74 15.00 -13.19
C GLY A 156 -4.22 16.43 -13.15
N ASP A 157 -4.55 17.20 -14.20
CA ASP A 157 -4.24 18.63 -14.30
C ASP A 157 -5.46 19.48 -13.94
N ASN A 158 -5.41 20.14 -12.79
CA ASN A 158 -6.49 20.99 -12.30
C ASN A 158 -6.59 22.35 -13.01
N GLN A 159 -5.64 22.70 -13.88
CA GLN A 159 -5.75 23.86 -14.77
C GLN A 159 -6.48 23.53 -16.07
N ASN A 160 -6.64 22.24 -16.38
CA ASN A 160 -7.35 21.78 -17.57
C ASN A 160 -8.80 21.45 -17.23
N SER A 161 -9.74 22.29 -17.70
CA SER A 161 -11.17 22.12 -17.47
C SER A 161 -11.77 20.85 -18.09
N MET A 162 -11.06 20.18 -19.01
CA MET A 162 -11.46 18.92 -19.63
C MET A 162 -10.81 17.68 -19.00
N ASP A 163 -9.84 17.87 -18.08
CA ASP A 163 -9.14 16.75 -17.43
C ASP A 163 -10.05 16.02 -16.44
N THR A 164 -10.16 14.71 -16.55
CA THR A 164 -11.03 13.86 -15.71
C THR A 164 -10.26 13.11 -14.62
N GLY A 165 -9.11 13.63 -14.17
CA GLY A 165 -8.30 13.00 -13.13
C GLY A 165 -8.96 12.98 -11.75
N ALA A 166 -8.25 12.39 -10.78
CA ALA A 166 -8.78 12.20 -9.42
C ALA A 166 -9.17 13.52 -8.72
N TRP A 167 -8.54 14.65 -9.07
CA TRP A 167 -8.85 15.97 -8.51
C TRP A 167 -10.34 16.33 -8.70
N ARG A 168 -10.89 16.07 -9.88
CA ARG A 168 -12.28 16.41 -10.21
C ARG A 168 -13.27 15.53 -9.45
N CYS A 169 -12.93 14.25 -9.31
CA CYS A 169 -13.70 13.32 -8.50
C CYS A 169 -13.76 13.77 -7.03
N LEU A 170 -12.61 14.17 -6.47
CA LEU A 170 -12.52 14.66 -5.11
C LEU A 170 -13.31 15.95 -4.89
N GLU A 171 -13.23 16.89 -5.82
CA GLU A 171 -13.97 18.15 -5.75
C GLU A 171 -15.48 17.90 -5.75
N ALA A 172 -15.97 17.02 -6.61
CA ALA A 172 -17.38 16.62 -6.63
C ALA A 172 -17.83 15.88 -5.35
N LEU A 173 -16.90 15.17 -4.69
CA LEU A 173 -17.11 14.53 -3.39
C LEU A 173 -16.95 15.51 -2.20
N GLY A 174 -16.74 16.81 -2.46
CA GLY A 174 -16.64 17.85 -1.45
C GLY A 174 -15.24 18.02 -0.83
N ILE A 175 -14.20 17.50 -1.49
CA ILE A 175 -12.80 17.61 -1.04
C ILE A 175 -12.05 18.56 -1.99
N PRO A 176 -11.72 19.79 -1.54
CA PRO A 176 -11.01 20.75 -2.37
C PRO A 176 -9.62 20.26 -2.79
N ASN A 177 -9.18 20.63 -3.99
CA ASN A 177 -7.88 20.26 -4.56
C ASN A 177 -6.70 20.60 -3.62
N ALA A 178 -6.76 21.74 -2.93
CA ALA A 178 -5.74 22.16 -1.95
C ALA A 178 -5.62 21.22 -0.74
N LYS A 179 -6.66 20.45 -0.43
CA LYS A 179 -6.71 19.48 0.68
C LYS A 179 -6.48 18.04 0.23
N ALA A 180 -6.33 17.79 -1.07
CA ALA A 180 -6.16 16.43 -1.61
C ALA A 180 -4.92 15.72 -1.07
N PHE A 181 -3.81 16.46 -0.87
CA PHE A 181 -2.56 15.96 -0.30
C PHE A 181 -2.32 16.52 1.10
N PRO A 182 -2.92 15.94 2.14
CA PRO A 182 -2.74 16.42 3.50
C PRO A 182 -1.29 16.22 3.98
N LYS A 183 -0.72 17.25 4.61
CA LYS A 183 0.65 17.21 5.13
C LYS A 183 0.72 16.23 6.30
N LYS A 184 1.56 15.19 6.17
CA LYS A 184 1.83 14.17 7.20
C LYS A 184 0.64 13.28 7.59
N ASP A 185 -0.49 13.36 6.88
CA ASP A 185 -1.66 12.50 7.11
C ASP A 185 -1.88 11.53 5.93
N PHE A 186 -1.05 10.50 5.88
CA PHE A 186 -1.11 9.50 4.81
C PHE A 186 -2.36 8.63 4.89
N SER A 187 -3.00 8.52 6.06
CA SER A 187 -4.27 7.80 6.23
C SER A 187 -5.40 8.52 5.50
N LEU A 188 -5.48 9.84 5.67
CA LEU A 188 -6.47 10.65 4.97
C LEU A 188 -6.22 10.64 3.44
N MET A 189 -4.96 10.62 3.00
CA MET A 189 -4.63 10.45 1.59
C MET A 189 -5.12 9.09 1.04
N ILE A 190 -4.93 7.98 1.77
CA ILE A 190 -5.48 6.67 1.37
C ILE A 190 -7.00 6.71 1.32
N ASN A 191 -7.65 7.36 2.28
CA ASN A 191 -9.11 7.52 2.27
C ASN A 191 -9.59 8.30 1.03
N HIS A 192 -8.86 9.33 0.58
CA HIS A 192 -9.17 10.05 -0.67
C HIS A 192 -9.10 9.11 -1.89
N ILE A 193 -8.08 8.24 -1.97
CA ILE A 193 -7.95 7.24 -3.04
C ILE A 193 -9.14 6.26 -2.99
N GLU A 194 -9.47 5.75 -1.81
CA GLU A 194 -10.63 4.86 -1.62
C GLU A 194 -11.94 5.53 -2.05
N LYS A 195 -12.17 6.81 -1.71
CA LYS A 195 -13.37 7.56 -2.11
C LYS A 195 -13.50 7.66 -3.63
N VAL A 196 -12.43 8.07 -4.31
CA VAL A 196 -12.45 8.18 -5.78
C VAL A 196 -12.68 6.81 -6.41
N HIS A 197 -12.02 5.77 -5.89
CA HIS A 197 -12.16 4.40 -6.38
C HIS A 197 -13.59 3.88 -6.25
N GLU A 198 -14.18 3.98 -5.06
CA GLU A 198 -15.54 3.49 -4.77
C GLU A 198 -16.61 4.30 -5.53
N ALA A 199 -16.47 5.62 -5.61
CA ALA A 199 -17.38 6.46 -6.38
C ALA A 199 -17.34 6.13 -7.87
N THR A 200 -16.15 5.88 -8.43
CA THR A 200 -16.00 5.48 -9.84
C THR A 200 -16.64 4.11 -10.11
N ILE A 201 -16.47 3.13 -9.20
CA ILE A 201 -17.15 1.83 -9.31
C ILE A 201 -18.67 2.02 -9.23
N LEU A 202 -19.17 2.87 -8.32
CA LEU A 202 -20.60 3.16 -8.19
C LEU A 202 -21.18 3.71 -9.50
N PHE A 203 -20.48 4.64 -10.15
CA PHE A 203 -20.92 5.18 -11.43
C PHE A 203 -21.02 4.11 -12.53
N GLY A 204 -19.99 3.27 -12.68
CA GLY A 204 -20.03 2.18 -13.65
C GLY A 204 -21.10 1.12 -13.33
N LEU A 205 -21.37 0.85 -12.05
CA LEU A 205 -22.48 -0.02 -11.63
C LEU A 205 -23.84 0.57 -12.02
N LYS A 206 -24.06 1.87 -11.79
CA LYS A 206 -25.30 2.54 -12.19
C LYS A 206 -25.49 2.54 -13.70
N LYS A 207 -24.41 2.69 -14.48
CA LYS A 207 -24.42 2.57 -15.94
C LYS A 207 -24.81 1.17 -16.42
N ILE A 208 -24.23 0.11 -15.86
CA ILE A 208 -24.61 -1.27 -16.17
C ILE A 208 -26.08 -1.55 -15.83
N MET A 209 -26.56 -0.97 -14.74
CA MET A 209 -27.95 -1.13 -14.30
C MET A 209 -28.94 -0.24 -15.06
N GLY A 210 -28.48 0.74 -15.87
CA GLY A 210 -29.33 1.74 -16.50
C GLY A 210 -30.04 2.67 -15.51
N THR A 211 -29.38 2.98 -14.39
CA THR A 211 -29.94 3.76 -13.25
C THR A 211 -29.13 5.01 -12.96
N GLU A 212 -28.39 5.55 -13.93
CA GLU A 212 -27.55 6.74 -13.76
C GLU A 212 -28.33 8.01 -13.37
N GLU A 213 -29.59 8.11 -13.75
CA GLU A 213 -30.47 9.25 -13.43
C GLU A 213 -31.08 9.13 -12.02
N ASP A 214 -31.09 7.91 -11.47
CA ASP A 214 -31.66 7.66 -10.14
C ASP A 214 -30.78 8.30 -9.06
N ARG A 215 -31.41 9.12 -8.22
CA ARG A 215 -30.74 9.75 -7.08
C ARG A 215 -30.34 8.72 -6.03
N MET A 216 -29.14 8.90 -5.48
CA MET A 216 -28.71 8.21 -4.28
C MET A 216 -29.49 8.72 -3.08
N ASN A 217 -30.02 7.80 -2.29
CA ASN A 217 -30.69 8.05 -1.01
C ASN A 217 -29.91 7.36 0.10
N GLU A 218 -29.99 7.88 1.32
CA GLU A 218 -29.43 7.20 2.48
C GLU A 218 -30.30 6.00 2.87
N PHE A 219 -29.64 4.93 3.33
CA PHE A 219 -30.35 3.77 3.86
C PHE A 219 -30.59 3.97 5.35
N ASP A 220 -31.84 3.80 5.76
CA ASP A 220 -32.27 3.90 7.15
C ASP A 220 -33.37 2.84 7.41
N PRO A 221 -33.86 2.68 8.65
CA PRO A 221 -34.92 1.70 8.95
C PRO A 221 -36.22 1.90 8.13
N SER A 222 -36.48 3.11 7.64
CA SER A 222 -37.65 3.47 6.82
C SER A 222 -37.39 3.28 5.32
N ASN A 223 -36.13 3.37 4.89
CA ASN A 223 -35.64 3.10 3.54
C ASN A 223 -34.56 2.00 3.57
N PRO A 224 -34.94 0.73 3.82
CA PRO A 224 -33.98 -0.34 3.97
C PRO A 224 -33.30 -0.66 2.63
N ARG A 225 -32.06 -1.15 2.73
CA ARG A 225 -31.28 -1.53 1.55
C ARG A 225 -32.01 -2.60 0.70
N PRO A 226 -32.24 -2.34 -0.61
CA PRO A 226 -32.94 -3.25 -1.49
C PRO A 226 -32.29 -4.64 -1.53
N LYS A 227 -33.10 -5.70 -1.49
CA LYS A 227 -32.63 -7.08 -1.66
C LYS A 227 -32.79 -7.50 -3.12
N ILE A 228 -31.72 -7.94 -3.76
CA ILE A 228 -31.76 -8.46 -5.14
C ILE A 228 -31.41 -9.96 -5.19
N PRO A 229 -31.93 -10.71 -6.18
CA PRO A 229 -31.57 -12.11 -6.37
C PRO A 229 -30.05 -12.28 -6.49
N THR A 230 -29.48 -13.27 -5.81
CA THR A 230 -28.02 -13.50 -5.82
C THR A 230 -27.47 -13.78 -7.24
N SER A 231 -28.29 -14.34 -8.14
CA SER A 231 -27.93 -14.51 -9.55
C SER A 231 -27.74 -13.16 -10.26
N LYS A 232 -28.70 -12.24 -10.09
CA LYS A 232 -28.63 -10.87 -10.63
C LYS A 232 -27.45 -10.10 -10.03
N TRP A 233 -27.24 -10.23 -8.72
CA TRP A 233 -26.09 -9.67 -8.01
C TRP A 233 -24.76 -10.09 -8.64
N ASN A 234 -24.56 -11.40 -8.83
CA ASN A 234 -23.34 -11.93 -9.43
C ASN A 234 -23.19 -11.50 -10.89
N SER A 235 -24.29 -11.46 -11.66
CA SER A 235 -24.29 -11.01 -13.05
C SER A 235 -23.80 -9.58 -13.19
N ILE A 236 -24.30 -8.65 -12.36
CA ILE A 236 -23.88 -7.24 -12.37
C ILE A 236 -22.38 -7.11 -12.06
N ILE A 237 -21.88 -7.88 -11.08
CA ILE A 237 -20.45 -7.89 -10.73
C ILE A 237 -19.59 -8.44 -11.88
N ASP A 238 -20.02 -9.53 -12.50
CA ASP A 238 -19.32 -10.14 -13.63
C ASP A 238 -19.30 -9.23 -14.85
N GLU A 239 -20.40 -8.56 -15.14
CA GLU A 239 -20.52 -7.59 -16.23
C GLU A 239 -19.57 -6.40 -16.03
N PHE A 240 -19.56 -5.80 -14.83
CA PHE A 240 -18.63 -4.73 -14.49
C PHE A 240 -17.18 -5.19 -14.64
N TYR A 241 -16.87 -6.37 -14.11
CA TYR A 241 -15.53 -6.93 -14.19
C TYR A 241 -15.08 -7.09 -15.65
N ASN A 242 -15.93 -7.69 -16.49
CA ASN A 242 -15.62 -7.95 -17.89
C ASN A 242 -15.43 -6.66 -18.68
N GLN A 243 -16.31 -5.67 -18.46
CA GLN A 243 -16.34 -4.42 -19.20
C GLN A 243 -15.22 -3.45 -18.81
N TYR A 244 -14.82 -3.38 -17.53
CA TYR A 244 -13.90 -2.34 -17.04
C TYR A 244 -12.62 -2.87 -16.39
N CYS A 245 -12.60 -4.09 -15.85
CA CYS A 245 -11.48 -4.58 -15.03
C CYS A 245 -10.49 -5.47 -15.79
N THR A 246 -10.82 -5.95 -16.99
CA THR A 246 -9.97 -6.89 -17.74
C THR A 246 -8.78 -6.21 -18.43
N GLY A 247 -7.74 -7.00 -18.71
CA GLY A 247 -6.62 -6.54 -19.55
C GLY A 247 -7.06 -6.16 -20.96
N GLN A 248 -8.04 -6.88 -21.51
CA GLN A 248 -8.64 -6.60 -22.80
C GLN A 248 -9.38 -5.26 -22.83
N ALA A 249 -10.21 -4.97 -21.82
CA ALA A 249 -10.89 -3.67 -21.70
C ALA A 249 -9.90 -2.50 -21.71
N ARG A 250 -8.80 -2.62 -20.94
CA ARG A 250 -7.72 -1.61 -20.94
C ARG A 250 -7.03 -1.51 -22.29
N HIS A 251 -6.82 -2.63 -22.98
CA HIS A 251 -6.18 -2.62 -24.30
C HIS A 251 -7.06 -1.92 -25.35
N GLN A 252 -8.36 -2.22 -25.37
CA GLN A 252 -9.32 -1.57 -26.25
C GLN A 252 -9.44 -0.07 -25.94
N ALA A 253 -9.52 0.30 -24.66
CA ALA A 253 -9.53 1.69 -24.25
C ALA A 253 -8.26 2.44 -24.68
N ALA A 254 -7.10 1.78 -24.66
CA ALA A 254 -5.84 2.36 -25.12
C ALA A 254 -5.78 2.59 -26.64
N GLN A 255 -6.61 1.92 -27.43
CA GLN A 255 -6.69 2.13 -28.89
C GLN A 255 -7.56 3.33 -29.27
N ARG A 256 -8.42 3.82 -28.36
CA ARG A 256 -9.27 4.99 -28.62
C ARG A 256 -8.42 6.25 -28.83
N LYS A 257 -8.93 7.17 -29.65
CA LYS A 257 -8.35 8.50 -29.89
C LYS A 257 -8.29 9.28 -28.57
N SER A 258 -9.43 9.38 -27.90
CA SER A 258 -9.58 10.02 -26.58
C SER A 258 -8.90 9.21 -25.46
N PRO A 259 -8.05 9.83 -24.62
CA PRO A 259 -7.39 9.14 -23.52
C PRO A 259 -8.26 9.01 -22.26
N LYS A 260 -9.51 9.49 -22.24
CA LYS A 260 -10.41 9.49 -21.06
C LYS A 260 -10.62 8.10 -20.49
N LEU A 261 -11.20 7.20 -21.28
CA LEU A 261 -11.48 5.84 -20.81
C LEU A 261 -10.19 5.11 -20.44
N HIS A 262 -9.12 5.25 -21.24
CA HIS A 262 -7.82 4.66 -20.91
C HIS A 262 -7.32 5.13 -19.54
N ASN A 263 -7.29 6.45 -19.31
CA ASN A 263 -6.83 7.03 -18.05
C ASN A 263 -7.68 6.53 -16.87
N LEU A 264 -9.01 6.49 -17.02
CA LEU A 264 -9.91 6.01 -15.99
C LEU A 264 -9.67 4.53 -15.64
N LEU A 265 -9.53 3.66 -16.65
CA LEU A 265 -9.32 2.23 -16.41
C LEU A 265 -7.94 1.93 -15.79
N ILE A 266 -6.91 2.70 -16.14
CA ILE A 266 -5.61 2.59 -15.44
C ILE A 266 -5.73 3.10 -14.00
N GLN A 267 -6.39 4.23 -13.77
CA GLN A 267 -6.63 4.74 -12.42
C GLN A 267 -7.37 3.70 -11.55
N LEU A 268 -8.46 3.14 -12.06
CA LEU A 268 -9.23 2.06 -11.42
C LEU A 268 -8.33 0.87 -11.06
N GLN A 269 -7.48 0.42 -12.00
CA GLN A 269 -6.54 -0.67 -11.75
C GLN A 269 -5.53 -0.35 -10.66
N GLU A 270 -4.90 0.82 -10.70
CA GLU A 270 -3.83 1.14 -9.76
C GLU A 270 -4.38 1.49 -8.37
N PHE A 271 -5.53 2.16 -8.30
CA PHE A 271 -6.22 2.44 -7.04
C PHE A 271 -6.72 1.14 -6.40
N SER A 272 -7.21 0.17 -7.18
CA SER A 272 -7.65 -1.12 -6.61
C SER A 272 -6.53 -1.84 -5.85
N THR A 273 -5.27 -1.70 -6.27
CA THR A 273 -4.13 -2.27 -5.55
C THR A 273 -3.86 -1.56 -4.22
N VAL A 274 -4.05 -0.23 -4.15
CA VAL A 274 -3.92 0.53 -2.90
C VAL A 274 -5.02 0.17 -1.92
N VAL A 275 -6.27 0.11 -2.40
CA VAL A 275 -7.43 -0.28 -1.60
C VAL A 275 -7.28 -1.72 -1.10
N GLU A 276 -6.86 -2.64 -1.96
CA GLU A 276 -6.62 -4.03 -1.59
C GLU A 276 -5.54 -4.18 -0.53
N ALA A 277 -4.39 -3.51 -0.69
CA ALA A 277 -3.32 -3.54 0.32
C ALA A 277 -3.81 -2.97 1.66
N ASN A 278 -4.54 -1.86 1.66
CA ASN A 278 -5.07 -1.28 2.89
C ASN A 278 -6.06 -2.24 3.58
N GLN A 279 -6.93 -2.89 2.81
CA GLN A 279 -7.89 -3.86 3.35
C GLN A 279 -7.25 -5.13 3.85
N ALA A 280 -6.33 -5.73 3.08
CA ALA A 280 -5.57 -6.90 3.49
C ALA A 280 -4.77 -6.61 4.77
N MET A 281 -4.16 -5.42 4.86
CA MET A 281 -3.51 -4.95 6.07
C MET A 281 -4.47 -4.73 7.23
N LYS A 282 -5.72 -4.30 6.99
CA LYS A 282 -6.79 -4.14 8.00
C LYS A 282 -7.46 -5.45 8.41
N SER A 283 -7.42 -6.48 7.57
CA SER A 283 -7.98 -7.81 7.87
C SER A 283 -6.93 -8.79 8.39
N GLY A 284 -5.65 -8.43 8.36
CA GLY A 284 -4.56 -9.32 8.75
C GLY A 284 -4.25 -10.40 7.72
N ASP A 285 -4.77 -10.26 6.50
CA ASP A 285 -4.58 -11.24 5.44
C ASP A 285 -3.25 -11.01 4.75
N ILE A 286 -2.24 -11.70 5.26
CA ILE A 286 -0.87 -11.64 4.75
C ILE A 286 -0.81 -12.16 3.31
N GLY A 287 -1.59 -13.18 2.96
CA GLY A 287 -1.59 -13.77 1.63
C GLY A 287 -2.05 -12.76 0.57
N ARG A 288 -3.18 -12.08 0.83
CA ARG A 288 -3.69 -10.98 -0.01
C ARG A 288 -2.69 -9.84 -0.13
N HIS A 289 -2.08 -9.44 0.99
CA HIS A 289 -1.07 -8.38 0.98
C HIS A 289 0.18 -8.73 0.17
N LEU A 290 0.66 -9.98 0.27
CA LEU A 290 1.80 -10.48 -0.51
C LEU A 290 1.49 -10.49 -2.01
N ASN A 291 0.27 -10.84 -2.41
CA ASN A 291 -0.16 -10.78 -3.81
C ASN A 291 -0.13 -9.34 -4.34
N THR A 292 -0.63 -8.36 -3.56
CA THR A 292 -0.54 -6.95 -3.93
C THR A 292 0.90 -6.45 -4.02
N ARG A 293 1.78 -6.89 -3.12
CA ARG A 293 3.22 -6.58 -3.18
C ARG A 293 3.90 -7.13 -4.43
N LYS A 294 3.53 -8.31 -4.92
CA LYS A 294 4.03 -8.83 -6.20
C LYS A 294 3.68 -7.88 -7.34
N THR A 295 2.44 -7.41 -7.41
CA THR A 295 2.00 -6.41 -8.40
C THR A 295 2.78 -5.10 -8.29
N TRP A 296 2.98 -4.59 -7.07
CA TRP A 296 3.77 -3.37 -6.85
C TRP A 296 5.25 -3.51 -7.18
N SER A 297 5.83 -4.70 -7.04
CA SER A 297 7.24 -4.95 -7.45
C SER A 297 7.46 -4.74 -8.96
N VAL A 298 6.40 -4.93 -9.76
CA VAL A 298 6.38 -4.63 -11.19
C VAL A 298 6.12 -3.15 -11.44
N MET A 299 5.06 -2.58 -10.85
CA MET A 299 4.66 -1.17 -11.07
C MET A 299 5.74 -0.17 -10.63
N SER A 300 6.44 -0.46 -9.53
CA SER A 300 7.50 0.39 -8.96
C SER A 300 8.74 0.54 -9.85
N GLN A 301 8.90 -0.29 -10.89
CA GLN A 301 9.96 -0.11 -11.89
C GLN A 301 9.76 1.14 -12.75
N LEU A 302 8.51 1.62 -12.87
CA LEU A 302 8.19 2.85 -13.61
C LEU A 302 8.10 4.07 -12.69
N LEU A 303 7.48 3.94 -11.52
CA LEU A 303 7.22 5.05 -10.62
C LEU A 303 8.53 5.61 -10.01
N LYS A 304 8.79 6.90 -10.21
CA LYS A 304 10.00 7.58 -9.70
C LYS A 304 10.06 7.47 -8.17
N GLY A 305 11.21 7.06 -7.63
CA GLY A 305 11.45 6.97 -6.18
C GLY A 305 11.07 5.64 -5.50
N LEU A 306 10.54 4.65 -6.24
CA LEU A 306 10.00 3.41 -5.65
C LEU A 306 10.79 2.12 -5.96
N ARG A 307 11.94 2.21 -6.63
CA ARG A 307 12.74 1.03 -7.06
C ARG A 307 13.22 0.11 -5.92
N ASN A 308 13.14 0.53 -4.66
CA ASN A 308 13.73 -0.18 -3.52
C ASN A 308 12.70 -0.90 -2.63
N TYR A 309 11.41 -1.00 -3.02
CA TYR A 309 10.30 -1.35 -2.11
C TYR A 309 9.72 -2.78 -2.22
N SER A 310 10.51 -3.79 -2.60
CA SER A 310 10.01 -5.17 -2.71
C SER A 310 10.28 -6.02 -1.46
N SER A 311 9.26 -6.77 -1.05
CA SER A 311 9.21 -7.81 0.02
C SER A 311 8.71 -7.30 1.37
N TYR A 312 8.30 -8.20 2.29
CA TYR A 312 8.14 -8.02 3.76
C TYR A 312 6.68 -8.00 4.33
N LEU A 313 6.45 -8.28 5.62
CA LEU A 313 5.18 -8.80 6.17
C LEU A 313 4.39 -7.83 7.11
N PRO A 314 3.06 -7.99 7.34
CA PRO A 314 2.25 -7.19 8.29
C PRO A 314 1.81 -7.92 9.60
N PHE A 315 1.26 -7.20 10.61
CA PHE A 315 0.68 -7.78 11.87
C PHE A 315 -0.55 -7.00 12.43
N SER A 316 -1.23 -7.55 13.46
CA SER A 316 -2.37 -6.93 14.21
C SER A 316 -2.00 -6.42 15.60
N PRO A 317 -2.23 -5.16 16.00
CA PRO A 317 -1.88 -4.69 17.36
C PRO A 317 -3.06 -4.64 18.35
N SER A 318 -4.31 -4.83 17.90
CA SER A 318 -5.49 -4.48 18.72
C SER A 318 -6.45 -5.64 19.02
N GLY A 319 -6.24 -6.80 18.41
CA GLY A 319 -7.09 -7.99 18.56
C GLY A 319 -8.56 -7.82 18.13
N ARG A 320 -8.93 -6.69 17.53
CA ARG A 320 -10.27 -6.46 16.98
C ARG A 320 -10.33 -6.97 15.55
N GLU A 321 -11.40 -7.69 15.25
CA GLU A 321 -11.74 -8.12 13.90
C GLU A 321 -11.82 -6.91 12.96
N ASN A 322 -11.21 -7.02 11.78
CA ASN A 322 -11.12 -5.95 10.77
C ASN A 322 -10.34 -4.68 11.20
N HIS A 323 -9.50 -4.75 12.24
CA HIS A 323 -8.67 -3.63 12.70
C HIS A 323 -7.18 -3.99 12.86
N PHE A 324 -6.61 -4.58 11.81
CA PHE A 324 -5.18 -4.85 11.71
C PHE A 324 -4.44 -3.61 11.21
N VAL A 325 -3.21 -3.40 11.71
CA VAL A 325 -2.42 -2.19 11.49
C VAL A 325 -0.96 -2.62 11.52
N ALA A 326 -0.17 -2.31 10.48
CA ALA A 326 1.21 -2.78 10.50
C ALA A 326 2.07 -2.13 11.59
N LYS A 327 3.12 -2.86 12.00
CA LYS A 327 4.06 -2.53 13.08
C LYS A 327 4.42 -1.06 13.16
N ASP A 328 4.90 -0.53 12.06
CA ASP A 328 5.39 0.83 11.94
C ASP A 328 4.32 1.89 12.16
N PHE A 329 3.09 1.64 11.72
CA PHE A 329 1.99 2.58 11.94
C PHE A 329 1.65 2.64 13.41
N TYR A 330 1.56 1.48 14.06
CA TYR A 330 1.35 1.42 15.50
C TYR A 330 2.49 2.10 16.25
N LEU A 331 3.75 1.79 15.94
CA LEU A 331 4.91 2.45 16.55
C LEU A 331 4.93 3.96 16.27
N LYS A 332 4.48 4.43 15.10
CA LYS A 332 4.31 5.86 14.82
C LYS A 332 3.22 6.50 15.67
N LEU A 333 2.11 5.82 15.91
CA LEU A 333 1.07 6.30 16.82
C LEU A 333 1.64 6.43 18.24
N GLN A 334 2.42 5.45 18.70
CA GLN A 334 3.08 5.52 20.00
C GLN A 334 4.13 6.64 20.06
N ASN A 335 4.90 6.83 18.98
CA ASN A 335 5.83 7.94 18.84
C ASN A 335 5.11 9.31 18.86
N TYR A 336 3.91 9.39 18.25
CA TYR A 336 3.06 10.57 18.34
C TYR A 336 2.63 10.84 19.79
N TRP A 337 2.18 9.82 20.53
CA TRP A 337 1.82 9.98 21.95
C TRP A 337 3.01 10.41 22.79
N LEU A 338 4.19 9.83 22.58
CA LEU A 338 5.44 10.27 23.21
C LEU A 338 5.70 11.75 22.93
N LYS A 339 5.60 12.17 21.65
CA LYS A 339 5.75 13.58 21.24
C LYS A 339 4.66 14.49 21.81
N PHE A 340 3.43 14.01 21.93
CA PHE A 340 2.29 14.77 22.44
C PHE A 340 2.45 15.06 23.94
N PHE A 341 2.74 14.03 24.75
CA PHE A 341 3.05 14.20 26.17
C PHE A 341 4.30 15.07 26.37
N PHE A 342 5.32 14.89 25.53
CA PHE A 342 6.54 15.68 25.55
C PHE A 342 6.30 17.18 25.26
N ASN A 343 5.60 17.52 24.17
CA ASN A 343 5.39 18.90 23.74
C ASN A 343 4.49 19.71 24.68
N GLN A 344 3.67 19.05 25.50
CA GLN A 344 2.70 19.71 26.40
C GLN A 344 3.26 19.98 27.82
N THR A 345 4.45 19.48 28.16
CA THR A 345 5.02 19.64 29.53
C THR A 345 5.81 20.92 29.79
N GLY A 346 5.95 21.83 28.81
CA GLY A 346 6.43 23.21 29.01
C GLY A 346 7.85 23.43 29.53
N THR A 347 8.61 22.36 29.88
CA THR A 347 9.87 22.45 30.65
C THR A 347 11.15 22.20 29.83
N GLY A 348 11.06 22.18 28.50
CA GLY A 348 12.20 21.88 27.63
C GLY A 348 12.60 20.40 27.63
N THR A 349 13.43 20.02 26.65
CA THR A 349 13.74 18.62 26.30
C THR A 349 14.57 17.89 27.37
N GLN A 350 13.93 17.21 28.34
CA GLN A 350 14.63 16.24 29.20
C GLN A 350 14.59 14.82 28.59
N VAL A 351 15.55 14.55 27.70
CA VAL A 351 15.68 13.27 26.97
C VAL A 351 15.69 12.07 27.91
N GLU A 352 16.31 12.18 29.08
CA GLU A 352 16.42 11.07 30.03
C GLU A 352 15.08 10.70 30.69
N ARG A 353 14.20 11.66 30.97
CA ARG A 353 12.83 11.37 31.43
C ARG A 353 12.00 10.73 30.33
N LEU A 354 12.13 11.21 29.08
CA LEU A 354 11.47 10.61 27.92
C LEU A 354 11.88 9.15 27.75
N LYS A 355 13.18 8.87 27.88
CA LYS A 355 13.77 7.54 27.78
C LYS A 355 13.34 6.63 28.93
N ARG A 356 13.45 7.04 30.19
CA ARG A 356 13.26 6.13 31.35
C ARG A 356 11.83 6.04 31.87
N LEU A 357 11.07 7.14 31.86
CA LEU A 357 9.75 7.18 32.50
C LEU A 357 8.61 6.96 31.49
N TYR A 358 8.68 7.61 30.33
CA TYR A 358 7.56 7.62 29.39
C TYR A 358 7.61 6.48 28.38
N SER A 359 8.79 6.10 27.88
CA SER A 359 8.90 5.12 26.79
C SER A 359 8.31 3.74 27.14
N MET A 360 8.70 3.14 28.27
CA MET A 360 8.22 1.82 28.68
C MET A 360 6.75 1.82 29.10
N ASN A 361 6.27 2.95 29.62
CA ASN A 361 4.94 3.07 30.21
C ASN A 361 3.92 3.69 29.24
N ILE A 362 4.26 3.94 27.98
CA ILE A 362 3.40 4.70 27.07
C ILE A 362 2.05 4.02 26.80
N GLN A 363 2.00 2.67 26.78
CA GLN A 363 0.72 1.96 26.71
C GLN A 363 -0.12 2.20 27.96
N LEU A 364 0.45 1.98 29.14
CA LEU A 364 -0.23 2.18 30.42
C LEU A 364 -0.73 3.62 30.56
N LEU A 365 0.09 4.61 30.20
CA LEU A 365 -0.28 6.03 30.21
C LEU A 365 -1.42 6.33 29.22
N ARG A 366 -1.37 5.75 28.02
CA ARG A 366 -2.43 5.90 27.02
C ARG A 366 -3.74 5.28 27.51
N ASP A 367 -3.68 4.08 28.09
CA ASP A 367 -4.85 3.37 28.59
C ASP A 367 -5.45 4.07 29.82
N MET A 368 -4.60 4.54 30.73
CA MET A 368 -5.01 5.38 31.87
C MET A 368 -5.69 6.66 31.40
N MET A 369 -5.14 7.36 30.40
CA MET A 369 -5.78 8.56 29.85
C MET A 369 -7.09 8.26 29.13
N HIS A 370 -7.20 7.12 28.46
CA HIS A 370 -8.47 6.67 27.89
C HIS A 370 -9.49 6.37 29.00
N SER A 371 -9.08 5.69 30.08
CA SER A 371 -9.93 5.43 31.24
C SER A 371 -10.42 6.72 31.89
N ILE A 372 -9.51 7.64 32.23
CA ILE A 372 -9.86 8.95 32.82
C ILE A 372 -10.81 9.74 31.91
N ARG A 373 -10.64 9.65 30.58
CA ARG A 373 -11.56 10.30 29.64
C ARG A 373 -12.93 9.65 29.61
N LEU A 374 -13.01 8.31 29.68
CA LEU A 374 -14.28 7.61 29.80
C LEU A 374 -15.00 7.97 31.11
N ASP A 375 -14.26 8.05 32.22
CA ASP A 375 -14.80 8.38 33.54
C ASP A 375 -15.30 9.84 33.64
N THR A 376 -14.74 10.75 32.85
CA THR A 376 -15.22 12.14 32.76
C THR A 376 -16.47 12.31 31.87
N GLY A 377 -17.03 11.21 31.35
CA GLY A 377 -18.17 11.22 30.43
C GLY A 377 -17.82 11.72 29.03
N ALA A 378 -16.53 11.95 28.75
CA ALA A 378 -16.06 12.33 27.42
C ALA A 378 -16.04 11.09 26.52
N THR A 379 -16.79 11.13 25.43
CA THR A 379 -16.73 10.07 24.41
C THR A 379 -15.32 10.03 23.80
N VAL A 380 -14.62 8.91 23.95
CA VAL A 380 -13.31 8.69 23.32
C VAL A 380 -13.49 8.65 21.80
N PHE A 381 -13.30 9.80 21.15
CA PHE A 381 -13.16 9.85 19.70
C PHE A 381 -11.75 9.41 19.33
N THR A 382 -11.53 8.11 19.15
CA THR A 382 -10.54 7.71 18.16
C THR A 382 -11.05 8.21 16.81
N GLN A 383 -10.38 9.19 16.21
CA GLN A 383 -10.59 9.57 14.80
C GLN A 383 -10.26 8.36 13.92
N THR A 384 -11.17 7.41 13.89
CA THR A 384 -11.36 6.56 12.74
C THR A 384 -12.12 7.47 11.79
N HIS A 385 -11.42 8.08 10.84
CA HIS A 385 -12.08 8.71 9.71
C HIS A 385 -12.82 7.58 8.98
N LYS A 386 -14.05 7.26 9.42
CA LYS A 386 -14.92 6.34 8.69
C LYS A 386 -15.06 6.96 7.31
N ASN A 387 -14.75 6.16 6.30
CA ASN A 387 -14.75 6.62 4.93
C ASN A 387 -16.19 6.70 4.42
N VAL A 388 -16.96 7.65 4.93
CA VAL A 388 -18.38 7.82 4.60
C VAL A 388 -18.48 8.84 3.48
N MET A 389 -19.10 8.44 2.37
CA MET A 389 -19.58 9.32 1.31
C MET A 389 -21.08 9.52 1.50
N THR A 390 -21.51 10.77 1.67
CA THR A 390 -22.93 11.08 1.87
C THR A 390 -23.68 10.98 0.54
N ALA A 391 -24.98 10.67 0.59
CA ALA A 391 -25.81 10.62 -0.62
C ALA A 391 -25.74 11.93 -1.42
N LYS A 392 -25.68 13.08 -0.74
CA LYS A 392 -25.48 14.40 -1.36
C LYS A 392 -24.17 14.47 -2.17
N SER A 393 -23.05 14.06 -1.58
CA SER A 393 -21.75 14.06 -2.27
C SER A 393 -21.72 13.11 -3.46
N LEU A 394 -22.36 11.94 -3.33
CA LEU A 394 -22.47 10.97 -4.42
C LEU A 394 -23.33 11.50 -5.57
N ASN A 395 -24.45 12.17 -5.27
CA ASN A 395 -25.29 12.77 -6.31
C ASN A 395 -24.56 13.86 -7.11
N VAL A 396 -23.77 14.71 -6.45
CA VAL A 396 -22.91 15.71 -7.13
C VAL A 396 -21.85 15.01 -7.98
N PHE A 397 -21.22 13.96 -7.45
CA PHE A 397 -20.27 13.15 -8.21
C PHE A 397 -20.91 12.50 -9.45
N LEU A 398 -22.09 11.91 -9.34
CA LEU A 398 -22.79 11.27 -10.46
C LEU A 398 -23.17 12.27 -11.55
N GLN A 399 -23.63 13.47 -11.17
CA GLN A 399 -23.88 14.56 -12.11
C GLN A 399 -22.59 14.95 -12.84
N MET A 400 -21.49 15.15 -12.11
CA MET A 400 -20.18 15.44 -12.69
C MET A 400 -19.73 14.33 -13.65
N ALA A 401 -19.85 13.07 -13.24
CA ALA A 401 -19.42 11.91 -14.01
C ALA A 401 -20.16 11.79 -15.35
N ASN A 402 -21.47 12.06 -15.35
CA ASN A 402 -22.28 12.12 -16.57
C ASN A 402 -21.91 13.33 -17.44
N SER A 403 -21.84 14.54 -16.85
CA SER A 403 -21.57 15.77 -17.63
C SER A 403 -20.21 15.77 -18.33
N TYR A 404 -19.20 15.10 -17.76
CA TYR A 404 -17.87 15.01 -18.35
C TYR A 404 -17.64 13.74 -19.18
N ASP A 405 -18.64 12.86 -19.24
CA ASP A 405 -18.56 11.52 -19.83
C ASP A 405 -17.24 10.83 -19.47
N ILE A 406 -17.04 10.57 -18.17
CA ILE A 406 -15.77 10.02 -17.68
C ILE A 406 -15.47 8.62 -18.24
N LEU A 407 -16.49 7.90 -18.72
CA LEU A 407 -16.37 6.61 -19.40
C LEU A 407 -16.09 6.74 -20.91
N GLY A 408 -16.13 7.96 -21.47
CA GLY A 408 -15.81 8.24 -22.87
C GLY A 408 -16.64 7.42 -23.86
N GLN A 409 -17.94 7.28 -23.61
CA GLN A 409 -18.86 6.51 -24.46
C GLN A 409 -19.20 7.28 -25.74
N SER A 410 -19.35 8.61 -25.66
CA SER A 410 -19.58 9.49 -26.81
C SER A 410 -18.47 9.42 -27.86
N ASP A 411 -17.23 9.19 -27.42
CA ASP A 411 -16.06 9.02 -28.30
C ASP A 411 -16.02 7.64 -29.01
N ALA A 412 -16.85 6.67 -28.58
CA ALA A 412 -16.89 5.31 -29.13
C ALA A 412 -17.89 5.17 -30.29
N GLU A 413 -19.03 5.85 -30.20
CA GLU A 413 -20.08 5.83 -31.22
C GLU A 413 -19.59 6.46 -32.55
N MET A 414 -18.72 7.47 -32.47
CA MET A 414 -18.08 8.11 -33.63
C MET A 414 -17.04 7.24 -34.37
N MET A 415 -16.70 6.03 -33.88
CA MET A 415 -15.82 5.09 -34.58
C MET A 415 -16.60 4.07 -35.43
N ASP A 416 -17.88 3.85 -35.13
CA ASP A 416 -18.71 2.86 -35.83
C ASP A 416 -19.43 3.45 -37.06
N GLU A 417 -19.52 4.79 -37.19
CA GLU A 417 -20.19 5.46 -38.32
C GLU A 417 -19.27 5.82 -39.51
N ASP A 418 -17.94 5.73 -39.37
CA ASP A 418 -16.98 6.10 -40.44
C ASP A 418 -16.86 5.05 -41.58
N SER A 419 -17.74 4.05 -41.66
CA SER A 419 -17.67 2.99 -42.68
C SER A 419 -18.69 3.06 -43.81
N ASP A 420 -19.65 4.00 -43.84
CA ASP A 420 -20.55 4.16 -44.99
C ASP A 420 -21.25 5.53 -44.98
N SER A 421 -20.78 6.47 -45.79
CA SER A 421 -21.57 7.26 -46.76
C SER A 421 -20.89 8.55 -47.18
N ASP A 422 -20.95 8.78 -48.49
CA ASP A 422 -20.46 9.92 -49.23
C ASP A 422 -21.48 11.08 -49.19
N SER A 423 -20.96 12.31 -49.23
CA SER A 423 -21.63 13.60 -49.50
C SER A 423 -22.57 14.23 -48.45
N GLY A 424 -22.28 15.49 -48.09
CA GLY A 424 -23.27 16.46 -47.61
C GLY A 424 -22.78 17.39 -46.49
N GLU A 425 -22.43 18.63 -46.85
CA GLU A 425 -22.07 19.72 -45.92
C GLU A 425 -23.13 19.95 -44.82
N SER A 426 -22.68 20.06 -43.56
CA SER A 426 -23.33 20.96 -42.61
C SER A 426 -22.32 21.52 -41.60
N HIS A 427 -22.19 22.85 -41.63
CA HIS A 427 -21.41 23.65 -40.70
C HIS A 427 -21.98 23.51 -39.28
N THR A 428 -21.33 22.73 -38.42
CA THR A 428 -21.38 22.90 -36.94
C THR A 428 -20.33 22.10 -36.15
N SER A 429 -19.44 21.33 -36.82
CA SER A 429 -18.52 20.40 -36.12
C SER A 429 -17.13 20.96 -35.76
N GLU A 430 -16.70 22.11 -36.31
CA GLU A 430 -15.34 22.61 -36.12
C GLU A 430 -15.00 23.04 -34.68
N LYS A 431 -15.99 23.41 -33.85
CA LYS A 431 -15.70 23.86 -32.46
C LYS A 431 -15.48 22.75 -31.44
N VAL A 432 -15.85 21.51 -31.73
CA VAL A 432 -15.62 20.38 -30.81
C VAL A 432 -14.30 19.67 -31.14
N GLN A 433 -13.83 19.75 -32.39
CA GLN A 433 -12.66 19.01 -32.86
C GLN A 433 -11.30 19.59 -32.47
N GLU A 434 -11.18 20.90 -32.22
CA GLU A 434 -9.90 21.54 -31.87
C GLU A 434 -9.48 21.42 -30.38
N THR A 435 -10.35 20.92 -29.48
CA THR A 435 -10.06 20.95 -28.03
C THR A 435 -9.55 19.63 -27.43
N ASN A 436 -9.50 18.55 -28.21
CA ASN A 436 -8.97 17.25 -27.76
C ASN A 436 -7.44 17.19 -27.62
N ASP A 437 -6.74 18.30 -27.88
CA ASP A 437 -5.27 18.34 -27.97
C ASP A 437 -4.53 18.54 -26.62
N LYS A 438 -5.19 18.38 -25.45
CA LYS A 438 -4.57 18.73 -24.15
C LYS A 438 -4.73 17.76 -23.00
N MET A 439 -5.31 16.57 -23.16
CA MET A 439 -5.33 15.59 -22.07
C MET A 439 -4.20 14.58 -22.19
N LYS A 440 -3.29 14.59 -21.21
CA LYS A 440 -2.12 13.71 -21.21
C LYS A 440 -2.55 12.27 -20.93
N ARG A 441 -2.12 11.36 -21.80
CA ARG A 441 -2.32 9.91 -21.59
C ARG A 441 -1.45 9.42 -20.43
N VAL A 442 -2.08 8.76 -19.46
CA VAL A 442 -1.39 8.20 -18.30
C VAL A 442 -0.70 6.89 -18.71
N ALA A 443 0.54 6.75 -18.24
CA ALA A 443 1.36 5.58 -18.49
C ALA A 443 0.87 4.38 -17.65
N ASN A 444 0.63 3.23 -18.28
CA ASN A 444 0.30 2.00 -17.56
C ASN A 444 1.54 1.50 -16.81
N SER A 445 1.57 1.68 -15.48
CA SER A 445 2.77 1.38 -14.69
C SER A 445 3.11 -0.10 -14.65
N TYR A 446 2.10 -0.97 -14.66
CA TYR A 446 2.29 -2.41 -14.66
C TYR A 446 2.89 -2.90 -15.99
N LEU A 447 2.31 -2.50 -17.13
CA LEU A 447 2.77 -2.95 -18.46
C LEU A 447 4.18 -2.43 -18.78
N LEU A 448 4.46 -1.16 -18.47
CA LEU A 448 5.78 -0.59 -18.67
C LEU A 448 6.81 -1.14 -17.68
N GLY A 449 6.41 -1.39 -16.42
CA GLY A 449 7.25 -2.05 -15.44
C GLY A 449 7.61 -3.48 -15.87
N TYR A 450 6.64 -4.21 -16.39
CA TYR A 450 6.82 -5.54 -16.96
C TYR A 450 7.79 -5.53 -18.15
N LYS A 451 7.63 -4.59 -19.11
CA LYS A 451 8.57 -4.41 -20.24
C LYS A 451 9.99 -4.12 -19.76
N LYS A 452 10.16 -3.33 -18.68
CA LYS A 452 11.49 -3.07 -18.09
C LYS A 452 12.10 -4.33 -17.49
N ILE A 453 11.33 -5.12 -16.75
CA ILE A 453 11.79 -6.40 -16.19
C ILE A 453 12.15 -7.37 -17.32
N GLN A 454 11.35 -7.45 -18.39
CA GLN A 454 11.68 -8.28 -19.55
C GLN A 454 12.99 -7.87 -20.20
N LYS A 455 13.23 -6.55 -20.37
CA LYS A 455 14.49 -6.04 -20.90
C LYS A 455 15.66 -6.38 -19.96
N GLU A 456 15.46 -6.29 -18.65
CA GLU A 456 16.46 -6.65 -17.65
C GLU A 456 16.78 -8.15 -17.66
N ILE A 457 15.79 -9.03 -17.78
CA ILE A 457 15.99 -10.48 -17.92
C ILE A 457 16.85 -10.80 -19.16
N GLY A 458 16.70 -10.05 -20.25
CA GLY A 458 17.53 -10.21 -21.44
C GLY A 458 19.01 -9.87 -21.22
N VAL A 459 19.33 -9.05 -20.20
CA VAL A 459 20.70 -8.62 -19.86
C VAL A 459 21.26 -9.39 -18.65
N ASP A 460 20.42 -9.65 -17.66
CA ASP A 460 20.70 -10.39 -16.42
C ASP A 460 19.60 -11.44 -16.21
N PRO A 461 19.77 -12.65 -16.79
CA PRO A 461 18.77 -13.72 -16.70
C PRO A 461 18.48 -14.19 -15.28
N GLN A 462 19.37 -13.91 -14.32
CA GLN A 462 19.19 -14.26 -12.92
C GLN A 462 18.50 -13.17 -12.11
N LEU A 463 18.27 -11.98 -12.69
CA LEU A 463 17.76 -10.81 -11.99
C LEU A 463 18.52 -10.56 -10.68
N SER A 464 19.85 -10.61 -10.77
CA SER A 464 20.82 -10.51 -9.68
C SER A 464 20.58 -9.27 -8.80
N ARG A 465 20.09 -8.17 -9.39
CA ARG A 465 19.65 -6.97 -8.67
C ARG A 465 18.62 -7.25 -7.57
N PHE A 466 17.66 -8.14 -7.81
CA PHE A 466 16.62 -8.50 -6.83
C PHE A 466 17.17 -9.36 -5.68
N LYS A 467 18.36 -9.93 -5.86
CA LYS A 467 19.04 -10.77 -4.87
C LYS A 467 20.11 -10.01 -4.06
N LEU A 468 20.41 -8.74 -4.39
CA LEU A 468 21.44 -7.93 -3.71
C LEU A 468 21.29 -7.83 -2.19
N HIS A 469 20.06 -7.97 -1.67
CA HIS A 469 19.77 -7.91 -0.23
C HIS A 469 19.62 -9.29 0.43
N MET A 470 19.66 -10.35 -0.38
CA MET A 470 19.49 -11.74 0.03
C MET A 470 20.87 -12.38 0.22
N PRO A 471 21.21 -12.89 1.42
CA PRO A 471 22.51 -13.53 1.64
C PRO A 471 22.72 -14.69 0.67
N CYS A 472 23.71 -14.55 -0.21
CA CYS A 472 24.16 -15.60 -1.13
C CYS A 472 25.46 -16.19 -0.56
N SER A 473 25.48 -17.52 -0.42
CA SER A 473 26.43 -18.42 0.27
C SER A 473 27.87 -17.95 0.51
N TYR A 474 28.37 -18.31 1.70
CA TYR A 474 29.76 -18.70 1.89
C TYR A 474 29.93 -20.16 1.47
N ASP A 475 30.88 -20.43 0.60
CA ASP A 475 31.45 -21.76 0.43
C ASP A 475 32.22 -22.11 1.70
N SER A 476 31.82 -23.20 2.34
CA SER A 476 32.43 -23.77 3.53
C SER A 476 33.64 -24.63 3.16
N GLU A 477 34.61 -24.05 2.45
CA GLU A 477 35.88 -24.71 2.08
C GLU A 477 37.07 -23.80 2.38
N ILE A 478 37.17 -23.33 3.63
CA ILE A 478 38.44 -22.77 4.12
C ILE A 478 38.75 -23.46 5.44
N ASP A 479 39.44 -24.58 5.28
CA ASP A 479 40.21 -25.42 6.22
C ASP A 479 39.96 -25.23 7.73
N ASP A 480 39.53 -26.32 8.34
CA ASP A 480 39.37 -26.54 9.79
C ASP A 480 40.70 -26.59 10.57
N GLU A 481 41.84 -26.21 9.96
CA GLU A 481 43.15 -26.37 10.60
C GLU A 481 43.54 -25.25 11.57
N GLU A 482 42.81 -24.13 11.64
CA GLU A 482 43.12 -23.03 12.57
C GLU A 482 42.38 -23.14 13.93
N MET A 483 41.97 -24.35 14.31
CA MET A 483 41.31 -24.66 15.60
C MET A 483 42.28 -25.24 16.65
N ALA A 484 43.55 -24.84 16.65
CA ALA A 484 44.48 -25.22 17.71
C ALA A 484 45.34 -24.03 18.20
N ASN A 485 45.13 -23.71 19.48
CA ASN A 485 45.92 -22.87 20.39
C ASN A 485 45.62 -21.35 20.43
N PRO A 486 44.92 -20.86 21.48
CA PRO A 486 44.93 -19.45 21.83
C PRO A 486 46.21 -19.15 22.62
N THR A 487 47.26 -18.69 21.94
CA THR A 487 48.34 -17.98 22.64
C THR A 487 47.92 -16.54 22.88
N ASN A 488 47.85 -16.20 24.17
CA ASN A 488 47.67 -14.85 24.69
C ASN A 488 48.62 -13.86 23.99
N ASP A 489 48.10 -13.03 23.11
CA ASP A 489 48.65 -11.69 22.89
C ASP A 489 47.53 -10.78 22.38
N ILE A 490 47.17 -9.80 23.22
CA ILE A 490 46.20 -8.75 22.93
C ILE A 490 47.00 -7.53 22.48
N PRO A 491 46.94 -7.09 21.21
CA PRO A 491 47.33 -5.74 20.86
C PRO A 491 46.15 -4.82 21.14
N ARG A 492 46.32 -3.96 22.15
CA ARG A 492 45.48 -2.79 22.39
C ARG A 492 45.42 -1.94 21.12
N TYR A 493 44.22 -1.69 20.62
CA TYR A 493 43.97 -0.51 19.78
C TYR A 493 43.12 0.47 20.58
N GLU A 494 43.75 1.62 20.84
CA GLU A 494 43.18 2.79 21.52
C GLU A 494 42.11 3.47 20.65
N LEU A 495 41.22 4.19 21.35
CA LEU A 495 39.95 4.80 20.92
C LEU A 495 40.01 5.80 19.77
#